data_AF-Q69ZE7-F1
#
_entry.id   AF-Q69ZE7-F1
#
_cell.length_a   1.000
_cell.length_b   1.000
_cell.length_c   1.000
_cell.angle_alpha   90.00
_cell.angle_beta   90.00
_cell.angle_gamma   90.00
#
_symmetry.space_group_name_H-M   'P 1'
#
loop_
_entity.id
_entity.type
_entity.pdbx_description
1 polymer ?
#
loop_
_entity_poly.entity_id
_entity_poly.type
_entity_poly.pdbx_seq_one_letter_code
_entity_poly.pdbx_strand_id
1 'polypeptide(L)'
;LLFPSPPVTLLGCPRGLVGLNFRRKMWGRLWPLLFSFLTVTAVPGPSLRRPSRELDATPRLTISYEELSQIRHFKGQTQNYSTLLLEEASERLLVGARGALFSLSARDIRDRTHKEIHWEASPEMQSKCHQKGKNNQTECFNHVRFLQRLNATHFYACGTHAFQPLCAAIDAETFILPTSFEEGKEKCPYDPARGFTGLIIDGGLYTATRYEFRSIPDIRRSRHPHSLRTEEAPMHWLNG
;
A
#
# COMPACT_ATOMS: atom_id res chain seq x y z
N LEU A 1 -20.60 8.45 5.87
CA LEU A 1 -21.46 7.27 6.11
C LEU A 1 -20.81 6.45 7.22
N LEU A 2 -21.29 6.64 8.43
CA LEU A 2 -20.99 5.82 9.60
C LEU A 2 -21.61 4.44 9.38
N PHE A 3 -20.80 3.38 9.40
CA PHE A 3 -21.30 2.03 9.65
C PHE A 3 -21.05 1.71 11.12
N PRO A 4 -22.10 1.45 11.93
CA PRO A 4 -21.92 0.99 13.30
C PRO A 4 -21.60 -0.52 13.31
N SER A 5 -20.70 -0.86 14.22
CA SER A 5 -20.35 -2.21 14.68
C SER A 5 -21.57 -2.98 15.24
N PRO A 6 -21.56 -4.33 15.19
CA PRO A 6 -22.58 -5.15 15.84
C PRO A 6 -22.38 -5.21 17.38
N PRO A 7 -23.44 -5.44 18.17
CA PRO A 7 -23.34 -5.52 19.61
C PRO A 7 -22.82 -6.89 20.07
N VAL A 8 -21.94 -6.84 21.07
CA VAL A 8 -21.51 -7.98 21.90
C VAL A 8 -22.60 -8.23 22.95
N THR A 9 -23.22 -9.41 22.92
CA THR A 9 -24.14 -9.83 23.99
C THR A 9 -23.38 -10.63 25.03
N LEU A 10 -23.36 -10.08 26.24
CA LEU A 10 -22.82 -10.67 27.47
C LEU A 10 -23.54 -11.99 27.83
N LEU A 11 -22.78 -13.08 27.98
CA LEU A 11 -23.25 -14.30 28.63
C LEU A 11 -23.32 -14.07 30.14
N GLY A 12 -24.53 -13.83 30.64
CA GLY A 12 -24.88 -13.94 32.05
C GLY A 12 -25.18 -15.38 32.43
N CYS A 13 -24.41 -15.90 33.39
CA CYS A 13 -24.64 -17.17 34.07
C CYS A 13 -25.87 -17.06 35.01
N PRO A 14 -26.67 -18.12 35.16
CA PRO A 14 -27.19 -18.42 36.48
C PRO A 14 -27.01 -19.88 36.92
N ARG A 15 -26.87 -19.99 38.23
CA ARG A 15 -26.69 -21.18 39.06
C ARG A 15 -27.93 -22.10 39.04
N GLY A 16 -27.68 -23.38 39.29
CA GLY A 16 -28.62 -24.48 39.11
C GLY A 16 -29.66 -24.68 40.21
N LEU A 17 -30.47 -25.72 40.01
CA LEU A 17 -31.10 -26.56 41.04
C LEU A 17 -31.72 -27.82 40.38
N VAL A 18 -31.25 -28.96 40.88
CA VAL A 18 -31.97 -30.20 41.22
C VAL A 18 -32.90 -30.86 40.18
N GLY A 19 -32.34 -31.94 39.61
CA GLY A 19 -32.89 -33.30 39.51
C GLY A 19 -34.40 -33.53 39.44
N LEU A 20 -34.81 -34.23 38.37
CA LEU A 20 -35.69 -35.40 38.45
C LEU A 20 -35.53 -36.26 37.19
N ASN A 21 -35.15 -37.51 37.41
CA ASN A 21 -35.13 -38.58 36.42
C ASN A 21 -36.52 -38.81 35.85
N PHE A 22 -36.68 -38.85 34.53
CA PHE A 22 -37.63 -39.80 33.94
C PHE A 22 -37.17 -40.27 32.56
N ARG A 23 -37.47 -41.55 32.33
CA ARG A 23 -36.83 -42.47 31.39
C ARG A 23 -36.90 -42.04 29.93
N ARG A 24 -35.77 -42.24 29.24
CA ARG A 24 -35.72 -42.51 27.80
C ARG A 24 -36.64 -43.69 27.47
N LYS A 25 -37.63 -43.48 26.60
CA LYS A 25 -38.17 -44.55 25.78
C LYS A 25 -38.44 -44.03 24.38
N MET A 26 -37.52 -44.38 23.48
CA MET A 26 -37.72 -44.32 22.04
C MET A 26 -38.79 -45.33 21.64
N TRP A 27 -39.84 -44.84 20.98
CA TRP A 27 -40.55 -45.57 19.94
C TRP A 27 -40.91 -44.51 18.88
N GLY A 28 -40.41 -44.64 17.65
CA GLY A 28 -41.12 -45.42 16.64
C GLY A 28 -42.19 -44.51 16.01
N ARG A 29 -41.80 -43.69 15.04
CA ARG A 29 -42.13 -43.89 13.61
C ARG A 29 -43.63 -43.83 13.29
N LEU A 30 -43.99 -42.77 12.55
CA LEU A 30 -45.15 -42.56 11.68
C LEU A 30 -46.52 -42.29 12.34
N TRP A 31 -46.91 -41.01 12.31
CA TRP A 31 -48.24 -40.60 11.85
C TRP A 31 -48.15 -39.23 11.15
N PRO A 32 -48.49 -39.11 9.86
CA PRO A 32 -48.63 -37.83 9.18
C PRO A 32 -50.08 -37.33 9.27
N LEU A 33 -50.26 -36.03 9.03
CA LEU A 33 -51.49 -35.31 8.68
C LEU A 33 -52.14 -34.49 9.81
N LEU A 34 -52.37 -33.23 9.42
CA LEU A 34 -53.26 -32.20 9.98
C LEU A 34 -52.68 -31.24 11.04
N PHE A 35 -51.94 -30.23 10.55
CA PHE A 35 -52.09 -28.85 11.02
C PHE A 35 -51.97 -27.91 9.81
N SER A 36 -53.11 -27.50 9.26
CA SER A 36 -53.24 -26.28 8.46
C SER A 36 -53.51 -25.15 9.45
N PHE A 37 -52.78 -24.03 9.40
CA PHE A 37 -53.31 -22.67 9.52
C PHE A 37 -52.20 -21.59 9.50
N LEU A 38 -52.45 -20.56 8.67
CA LEU A 38 -51.92 -19.19 8.66
C LEU A 38 -50.48 -18.93 8.14
N THR A 39 -50.34 -18.84 6.81
CA THR A 39 -49.30 -17.99 6.20
C THR A 39 -49.80 -16.54 6.13
N VAL A 40 -49.26 -15.67 6.99
CA VAL A 40 -49.40 -14.22 6.85
C VAL A 40 -48.50 -13.79 5.70
N THR A 41 -49.07 -13.43 4.55
CA THR A 41 -48.32 -12.77 3.48
C THR A 41 -48.10 -11.31 3.88
N ALA A 42 -46.92 -11.02 4.43
CA ALA A 42 -46.46 -9.65 4.59
C ALA A 42 -46.22 -9.06 3.18
N VAL A 43 -47.19 -8.30 2.66
CA VAL A 43 -47.00 -7.51 1.44
C VAL A 43 -46.04 -6.37 1.81
N PRO A 44 -44.84 -6.28 1.20
CA PRO A 44 -43.97 -5.14 1.43
C PRO A 44 -44.66 -3.92 0.84
N GLY A 45 -45.10 -2.99 1.69
CA GLY A 45 -45.57 -1.68 1.23
C GLY A 45 -44.45 -0.97 0.45
N PRO A 46 -44.78 -0.13 -0.55
CA PRO A 46 -43.78 0.53 -1.36
C PRO A 46 -42.89 1.39 -0.45
N SER A 47 -41.63 1.01 -0.34
CA SER A 47 -40.61 1.81 0.32
C SER A 47 -40.51 3.12 -0.45
N LEU A 48 -40.99 4.23 0.14
CA LEU A 48 -40.75 5.57 -0.37
C LEU A 48 -39.27 5.93 -0.10
N ARG A 49 -38.36 5.18 -0.71
CA ARG A 49 -36.97 5.59 -0.87
C ARG A 49 -37.00 6.77 -1.83
N ARG A 50 -36.92 7.96 -1.26
CA ARG A 50 -36.54 9.18 -1.96
C ARG A 50 -35.36 8.82 -2.86
N PRO A 51 -35.43 9.00 -4.20
CA PRO A 51 -34.28 8.76 -5.04
C PRO A 51 -33.19 9.69 -4.53
N SER A 52 -32.11 9.10 -4.02
CA SER A 52 -30.84 9.81 -3.92
C SER A 52 -30.62 10.43 -5.29
N ARG A 53 -30.48 11.76 -5.38
CA ARG A 53 -30.04 12.41 -6.61
C ARG A 53 -28.67 11.83 -6.93
N GLU A 54 -28.68 10.83 -7.81
CA GLU A 54 -27.49 10.23 -8.39
C GLU A 54 -26.79 11.37 -9.12
N LEU A 55 -25.71 11.86 -8.53
CA LEU A 55 -24.86 12.83 -9.20
C LEU A 55 -24.36 12.11 -10.46
N ASP A 56 -24.72 12.66 -11.62
CA ASP A 56 -24.26 12.16 -12.90
C ASP A 56 -22.72 12.19 -12.90
N ALA A 57 -22.14 11.00 -12.68
CA ALA A 57 -20.71 10.79 -12.60
C ALA A 57 -20.09 10.56 -13.99
N THR A 58 -20.88 10.74 -15.06
CA THR A 58 -20.39 10.61 -16.43
C THR A 58 -19.38 11.73 -16.71
N PRO A 59 -18.15 11.39 -17.14
CA PRO A 59 -17.19 12.39 -17.59
C PRO A 59 -17.79 13.22 -18.71
N ARG A 60 -17.66 14.55 -18.62
CA ARG A 60 -18.16 15.46 -19.66
C ARG A 60 -17.49 15.25 -21.02
N LEU A 61 -16.26 14.74 -21.00
CA LEU A 61 -15.46 14.44 -22.17
C LEU A 61 -14.65 13.17 -21.87
N THR A 62 -14.76 12.19 -22.77
CA THR A 62 -13.94 10.98 -22.76
C THR A 62 -13.13 10.99 -24.05
N ILE A 63 -11.82 11.05 -23.94
CA ILE A 63 -10.90 10.96 -25.08
C ILE A 63 -10.25 9.58 -25.02
N SER A 64 -10.36 8.79 -26.08
CA SER A 64 -9.75 7.47 -26.13
C SER A 64 -8.24 7.56 -26.32
N TYR A 65 -7.50 6.50 -25.97
CA TYR A 65 -6.04 6.52 -26.14
C TYR A 65 -5.63 6.69 -27.61
N GLU A 66 -6.41 6.16 -28.54
CA GLU A 66 -6.19 6.27 -29.98
C GLU A 66 -6.35 7.71 -30.48
N GLU A 67 -7.20 8.50 -29.82
CA GLU A 67 -7.42 9.92 -30.14
C GLU A 67 -6.32 10.83 -29.58
N LEU A 68 -5.50 10.33 -28.65
CA LEU A 68 -4.38 11.05 -28.02
C LEU A 68 -3.14 11.10 -28.92
N SER A 69 -3.30 11.66 -30.13
CA SER A 69 -2.24 11.76 -31.16
C SER A 69 -1.02 12.62 -30.77
N GLN A 70 -1.08 13.37 -29.66
CA GLN A 70 -0.03 14.32 -29.26
C GLN A 70 0.58 14.06 -27.87
N ILE A 71 0.31 12.90 -27.25
CA ILE A 71 0.89 12.60 -25.93
C ILE A 71 2.37 12.24 -26.05
N ARG A 72 3.16 12.89 -25.20
CA ARG A 72 4.56 12.56 -24.96
C ARG A 72 4.60 11.36 -24.02
N HIS A 73 5.27 10.28 -24.43
CA HIS A 73 5.43 9.08 -23.61
C HIS A 73 6.91 8.75 -23.45
N PHE A 74 7.26 8.25 -22.28
CA PHE A 74 8.59 7.73 -21.97
C PHE A 74 8.49 6.22 -21.72
N LYS A 75 9.43 5.46 -22.29
CA LYS A 75 9.57 4.02 -22.04
C LYS A 75 11.04 3.65 -22.08
N GLY A 76 11.62 3.38 -20.91
CA GLY A 76 12.96 2.83 -20.77
C GLY A 76 12.98 1.30 -20.88
N GLN A 77 14.14 0.71 -20.60
CA GLN A 77 14.33 -0.76 -20.60
C GLN A 77 13.79 -1.45 -19.33
N THR A 78 13.05 -0.72 -18.50
CA THR A 78 12.50 -1.21 -17.25
C THR A 78 10.97 -1.08 -17.18
N GLN A 79 10.41 -1.59 -16.09
CA GLN A 79 9.00 -1.59 -15.74
C GLN A 79 8.77 -0.84 -14.43
N ASN A 80 7.49 -0.58 -14.12
CA ASN A 80 7.04 -0.05 -12.82
C ASN A 80 7.60 1.33 -12.46
N TYR A 81 7.36 2.33 -13.31
CA TYR A 81 7.60 3.75 -13.01
C TYR A 81 6.64 4.20 -11.90
N SER A 82 7.07 4.12 -10.64
CA SER A 82 6.16 4.24 -9.47
C SER A 82 6.43 5.45 -8.58
N THR A 83 7.61 6.06 -8.70
CA THR A 83 7.97 7.26 -7.93
C THR A 83 8.34 8.38 -8.90
N LEU A 84 7.77 9.57 -8.70
CA LEU A 84 8.01 10.75 -9.53
C LEU A 84 8.39 11.94 -8.65
N LEU A 85 9.42 12.69 -9.04
CA LEU A 85 9.79 13.95 -8.42
C LEU A 85 10.02 15.00 -9.49
N LEU A 86 9.23 16.07 -9.47
CA LEU A 86 9.39 17.21 -10.36
C LEU A 86 10.31 18.24 -9.72
N GLU A 87 11.40 18.57 -10.42
CA GLU A 87 12.39 19.56 -10.01
C GLU A 87 12.29 20.79 -10.91
N GLU A 88 11.37 21.69 -10.56
CA GLU A 88 11.01 22.85 -11.39
C GLU A 88 12.22 23.73 -11.75
N ALA A 89 13.09 24.03 -10.78
CA ALA A 89 14.24 24.91 -10.97
C ALA A 89 15.27 24.37 -11.99
N SER A 90 15.36 23.04 -12.12
CA SER A 90 16.26 22.39 -13.09
C SER A 90 15.53 21.83 -14.30
N GLU A 91 14.21 21.99 -14.35
CA GLU A 91 13.31 21.49 -15.39
C GLU A 91 13.46 19.99 -15.64
N ARG A 92 13.67 19.24 -14.56
CA ARG A 92 13.85 17.78 -14.58
C ARG A 92 12.67 17.08 -13.95
N LEU A 93 12.30 15.95 -14.55
CA LEU A 93 11.39 14.99 -13.95
C LEU A 93 12.21 13.74 -13.59
N LEU A 94 12.41 13.52 -12.30
CA LEU A 94 13.05 12.30 -11.85
C LEU A 94 12.02 11.18 -11.70
N VAL A 95 12.42 9.98 -12.13
CA VAL A 95 11.54 8.82 -12.13
C VAL A 95 12.24 7.65 -11.47
N GLY A 96 11.65 7.13 -10.39
CA GLY A 96 12.03 5.87 -9.77
C GLY A 96 11.23 4.71 -10.34
N ALA A 97 11.94 3.69 -10.80
CA ALA A 97 11.37 2.48 -11.38
C ALA A 97 11.94 1.21 -10.73
N ARG A 98 11.62 0.05 -11.30
CA ARG A 98 12.29 -1.20 -10.95
C ARG A 98 13.72 -1.18 -11.50
N GLY A 99 14.71 -1.40 -10.65
CA GLY A 99 16.12 -1.52 -11.03
C GLY A 99 16.74 -0.26 -11.63
N ALA A 100 16.04 0.89 -11.63
CA ALA A 100 16.53 2.09 -12.29
C ALA A 100 15.95 3.39 -11.75
N LEU A 101 16.72 4.47 -11.95
CA LEU A 101 16.31 5.86 -11.79
C LEU A 101 16.58 6.62 -13.09
N PHE A 102 15.66 7.50 -13.48
CA PHE A 102 15.80 8.34 -14.66
C PHE A 102 15.75 9.81 -14.28
N SER A 103 16.53 10.64 -14.98
CA SER A 103 16.41 12.10 -14.97
C SER A 103 15.98 12.55 -16.36
N LEU A 104 14.67 12.73 -16.52
CA LEU A 104 14.05 13.15 -17.78
C LEU A 104 13.94 14.68 -17.85
N SER A 105 13.81 15.21 -19.07
CA SER A 105 13.41 16.61 -19.26
C SER A 105 11.93 16.77 -18.94
N ALA A 106 11.59 17.69 -18.02
CA ALA A 106 10.20 18.01 -17.72
C ALA A 106 9.51 18.72 -18.90
N ARG A 107 10.28 19.35 -19.79
CA ARG A 107 9.76 19.96 -21.02
C ARG A 107 9.37 18.90 -22.04
N ASP A 108 10.20 17.90 -22.27
CA ASP A 108 9.90 16.80 -23.19
C ASP A 108 10.43 15.46 -22.68
N ILE A 109 9.54 14.63 -22.11
CA ILE A 109 9.90 13.32 -21.58
C ILE A 109 10.30 12.30 -22.66
N ARG A 110 10.10 12.60 -23.95
CA ARG A 110 10.54 11.74 -25.07
C ARG A 110 12.03 11.87 -25.36
N ASP A 111 12.67 12.90 -24.80
CA ASP A 111 14.08 13.16 -25.01
C ASP A 111 14.92 11.94 -24.60
N ARG A 112 15.71 11.44 -25.54
CA ARG A 112 16.58 10.28 -25.36
C ARG A 112 17.93 10.62 -24.76
N THR A 113 18.23 11.90 -24.54
CA THR A 113 19.45 12.36 -23.86
C THR A 113 19.35 12.35 -22.33
N HIS A 114 18.28 11.76 -21.79
CA HIS A 114 18.09 11.60 -20.36
C HIS A 114 19.23 10.79 -19.73
N LYS A 115 19.48 11.06 -18.44
CA LYS A 115 20.40 10.25 -17.65
C LYS A 115 19.65 9.08 -17.01
N GLU A 116 20.31 7.93 -16.97
CA GLU A 116 19.80 6.70 -16.34
C GLU A 116 20.85 6.18 -15.36
N ILE A 117 20.37 5.80 -14.17
CA ILE A 117 21.13 5.04 -13.18
C ILE A 117 20.53 3.64 -13.15
N HIS A 118 21.33 2.63 -13.43
CA HIS A 118 20.99 1.25 -13.10
C HIS A 118 21.24 1.00 -11.60
N TRP A 119 20.19 0.67 -10.85
CA TRP A 119 20.24 0.43 -9.41
C TRP A 119 19.47 -0.83 -9.06
N GLU A 120 19.99 -1.98 -9.46
CA GLU A 120 19.36 -3.30 -9.24
C GLU A 120 19.99 -4.06 -8.06
N ALA A 121 19.26 -5.03 -7.50
CA ALA A 121 19.77 -5.97 -6.53
C ALA A 121 20.77 -6.95 -7.16
N SER A 122 21.84 -7.29 -6.44
CA SER A 122 22.83 -8.25 -6.94
C SER A 122 22.20 -9.63 -7.19
N PRO A 123 22.72 -10.44 -8.13
CA PRO A 123 22.22 -11.79 -8.36
C PRO A 123 22.20 -12.66 -7.10
N GLU A 124 23.18 -12.52 -6.20
CA GLU A 124 23.17 -13.25 -4.93
C GLU A 124 22.01 -12.80 -4.03
N MET A 125 21.71 -11.50 -4.01
CA MET A 125 20.60 -10.96 -3.22
C MET A 125 19.24 -11.44 -3.76
N GLN A 126 19.08 -11.41 -5.08
CA GLN A 126 17.86 -11.91 -5.73
C GLN A 126 17.66 -13.40 -5.46
N SER A 127 18.73 -14.20 -5.52
CA SER A 127 18.71 -15.62 -5.17
C SER A 127 18.32 -15.85 -3.71
N LYS A 128 18.91 -15.10 -2.77
CA LYS A 128 18.54 -15.16 -1.34
C LYS A 128 17.09 -14.77 -1.09
N CYS A 129 16.59 -13.73 -1.78
CA CYS A 129 15.19 -13.32 -1.72
C CYS A 129 14.27 -14.46 -2.19
N HIS A 130 14.61 -15.10 -3.31
CA HIS A 130 13.83 -16.21 -3.83
C HIS A 130 13.83 -17.43 -2.89
N GLN A 131 14.97 -17.76 -2.29
CA GLN A 131 15.08 -18.82 -1.28
C GLN A 131 14.22 -18.57 -0.04
N LYS A 132 13.88 -17.31 0.27
CA LYS A 132 12.93 -16.92 1.32
C LYS A 132 11.46 -17.05 0.89
N GLY A 133 11.18 -17.64 -0.28
CA GLY A 133 9.83 -17.90 -0.79
C GLY A 133 9.21 -16.72 -1.54
N LYS A 134 10.00 -15.72 -1.95
CA LYS A 134 9.52 -14.57 -2.73
C LYS A 134 9.61 -14.83 -4.23
N ASN A 135 8.76 -14.14 -4.99
CA ASN A 135 8.65 -14.28 -6.43
C ASN A 135 9.87 -13.66 -7.14
N ASN A 136 10.62 -14.48 -7.87
CA ASN A 136 11.84 -14.04 -8.57
C ASN A 136 11.60 -13.31 -9.89
N GLN A 137 10.36 -13.19 -10.37
CA GLN A 137 9.99 -12.42 -11.56
C GLN A 137 9.41 -11.04 -11.23
N THR A 138 8.83 -10.87 -10.04
CA THR A 138 8.13 -9.64 -9.64
C THR A 138 8.66 -8.97 -8.37
N GLU A 139 9.00 -9.75 -7.35
CA GLU A 139 9.28 -9.26 -5.98
C GLU A 139 10.78 -9.07 -5.71
N CYS A 140 11.62 -10.00 -6.16
CA CYS A 140 13.06 -10.00 -5.87
C CYS A 140 13.88 -9.07 -6.78
N PHE A 141 13.46 -7.81 -6.87
CA PHE A 141 14.15 -6.74 -7.56
C PHE A 141 14.29 -5.54 -6.63
N ASN A 142 15.10 -4.57 -7.01
CA ASN A 142 15.08 -3.26 -6.38
C ASN A 142 13.94 -2.44 -6.96
N HIS A 143 12.86 -2.22 -6.20
CA HIS A 143 11.82 -1.27 -6.58
C HIS A 143 12.08 0.04 -5.87
N VAL A 144 12.32 1.13 -6.60
CA VAL A 144 12.46 2.46 -6.00
C VAL A 144 11.10 2.89 -5.42
N ARG A 145 11.04 3.11 -4.11
CA ARG A 145 9.81 3.47 -3.37
C ARG A 145 9.85 4.87 -2.78
N PHE A 146 11.03 5.48 -2.73
CA PHE A 146 11.21 6.83 -2.20
C PHE A 146 12.21 7.60 -3.07
N LEU A 147 11.87 8.84 -3.40
CA LEU A 147 12.72 9.78 -4.12
C LEU A 147 12.31 11.20 -3.75
N GLN A 148 13.20 11.94 -3.09
CA GLN A 148 12.96 13.30 -2.61
C GLN A 148 14.26 14.12 -2.67
N ARG A 149 14.16 15.45 -2.69
CA ARG A 149 15.32 16.32 -2.53
C ARG A 149 15.86 16.20 -1.10
N LEU A 150 17.16 15.93 -0.95
CA LEU A 150 17.81 15.85 0.36
C LEU A 150 18.33 17.21 0.81
N ASN A 151 19.03 17.89 -0.10
CA ASN A 151 19.64 19.19 0.10
C ASN A 151 19.91 19.84 -1.27
N ALA A 152 20.60 20.99 -1.31
CA ALA A 152 20.88 21.70 -2.54
C ALA A 152 21.71 20.91 -3.59
N THR A 153 22.41 19.85 -3.20
CA THR A 153 23.34 19.11 -4.07
C THR A 153 22.93 17.67 -4.32
N HIS A 154 22.03 17.10 -3.50
CA HIS A 154 21.70 15.68 -3.55
C HIS A 154 20.19 15.42 -3.52
N PHE A 155 19.79 14.37 -4.22
CA PHE A 155 18.54 13.64 -4.02
C PHE A 155 18.76 12.50 -3.03
N TYR A 156 17.71 12.09 -2.34
CA TYR A 156 17.70 10.89 -1.53
C TYR A 156 16.72 9.89 -2.11
N ALA A 157 17.21 8.69 -2.42
CA ALA A 157 16.43 7.61 -2.97
C ALA A 157 16.49 6.39 -2.06
N CYS A 158 15.39 5.65 -1.95
CA CYS A 158 15.36 4.34 -1.32
C CYS A 158 14.60 3.33 -2.17
N GLY A 159 15.04 2.08 -2.14
CA GLY A 159 14.35 0.98 -2.80
C GLY A 159 14.37 -0.30 -1.97
N THR A 160 13.50 -1.24 -2.35
CA THR A 160 13.29 -2.51 -1.64
C THR A 160 14.49 -3.46 -1.71
N HIS A 161 15.32 -3.31 -2.75
CA HIS A 161 16.54 -4.06 -3.03
C HIS A 161 16.43 -5.56 -2.68
N ALA A 162 15.43 -6.23 -3.28
CA ALA A 162 15.12 -7.64 -3.07
C ALA A 162 14.90 -8.02 -1.59
N PHE A 163 13.98 -7.32 -0.90
CA PHE A 163 13.68 -7.51 0.53
C PHE A 163 14.88 -7.25 1.44
N GLN A 164 15.77 -6.33 1.05
CA GLN A 164 16.81 -5.77 1.89
C GLN A 164 16.95 -4.27 1.60
N PRO A 165 16.03 -3.42 2.09
CA PRO A 165 15.94 -2.04 1.66
C PRO A 165 17.25 -1.27 1.81
N LEU A 166 17.60 -0.50 0.77
CA LEU A 166 18.79 0.34 0.71
C LEU A 166 18.42 1.75 0.30
N CYS A 167 19.18 2.72 0.81
CA CYS A 167 19.04 4.11 0.45
C CYS A 167 20.37 4.72 -0.01
N ALA A 168 20.29 5.76 -0.83
CA ALA A 168 21.43 6.45 -1.40
C ALA A 168 21.19 7.96 -1.48
N ALA A 169 22.23 8.75 -1.20
CA ALA A 169 22.28 10.15 -1.59
C ALA A 169 22.89 10.24 -3.00
N ILE A 170 22.10 10.70 -3.96
CA ILE A 170 22.46 10.76 -5.38
C ILE A 170 22.79 12.21 -5.72
N ASP A 171 23.95 12.44 -6.31
CA ASP A 171 24.37 13.77 -6.72
C ASP A 171 23.43 14.32 -7.81
N ALA A 172 22.91 15.53 -7.59
CA ALA A 172 21.86 16.11 -8.42
C ALA A 172 22.35 16.57 -9.79
N GLU A 173 23.64 16.88 -9.93
CA GLU A 173 24.22 17.39 -11.17
C GLU A 173 24.68 16.25 -12.07
N THR A 174 25.56 15.40 -11.53
CA THR A 174 26.15 14.26 -12.23
C THR A 174 25.14 13.14 -12.43
N PHE A 175 24.21 12.95 -11.48
CA PHE A 175 23.21 11.88 -11.46
C PHE A 175 23.87 10.49 -11.44
N ILE A 176 24.78 10.28 -10.47
CA ILE A 176 25.56 9.05 -10.29
C ILE A 176 25.31 8.50 -8.88
N LEU A 177 25.30 7.18 -8.73
CA LEU A 177 25.20 6.54 -7.41
C LEU A 177 26.45 6.79 -6.57
N PRO A 178 26.28 6.94 -5.25
CA PRO A 178 27.41 7.03 -4.33
C PRO A 178 28.14 5.68 -4.23
N THR A 179 29.36 5.72 -3.71
CA THR A 179 30.15 4.51 -3.40
C THR A 179 29.66 3.79 -2.14
N SER A 180 28.92 4.49 -1.27
CA SER A 180 28.40 3.94 -0.02
C SER A 180 26.88 4.12 0.07
N PHE A 181 26.22 3.13 0.64
CA PHE A 181 24.76 3.07 0.78
C PHE A 181 24.38 3.09 2.26
N GLU A 182 23.22 3.68 2.55
CA GLU A 182 22.62 3.63 3.88
C GLU A 182 21.67 2.44 4.00
N GLU A 183 21.62 1.82 5.17
CA GLU A 183 20.59 0.83 5.48
C GLU A 183 19.21 1.50 5.39
N GLY A 184 18.32 0.89 4.58
CA GLY A 184 16.97 1.37 4.33
C GLY A 184 15.92 0.79 5.28
N LYS A 185 16.34 -0.05 6.23
CA LYS A 185 15.47 -0.52 7.31
C LYS A 185 14.87 0.69 8.04
N GLU A 186 13.57 0.66 8.19
CA GLU A 186 12.66 1.65 8.78
C GLU A 186 12.46 2.91 7.93
N LYS A 187 13.16 3.01 6.79
CA LYS A 187 13.10 4.12 5.84
C LYS A 187 12.33 3.78 4.57
N CYS A 188 12.27 2.49 4.22
CA CYS A 188 11.65 1.98 3.00
C CYS A 188 11.04 0.59 3.27
N PRO A 189 9.90 0.23 2.65
CA PRO A 189 9.29 -1.08 2.81
C PRO A 189 10.19 -2.18 2.22
N TYR A 190 10.02 -3.41 2.70
CA TYR A 190 10.69 -4.59 2.13
C TYR A 190 9.92 -5.11 0.91
N ASP A 191 8.61 -5.23 1.04
CA ASP A 191 7.69 -5.67 -0.02
C ASP A 191 7.31 -4.50 -0.95
N PRO A 192 7.53 -4.61 -2.27
CA PRO A 192 7.15 -3.57 -3.23
C PRO A 192 5.64 -3.31 -3.31
N ALA A 193 4.80 -4.29 -2.96
CA ALA A 193 3.34 -4.13 -2.91
C ALA A 193 2.86 -3.39 -1.66
N ARG A 194 3.73 -3.15 -0.68
CA ARG A 194 3.36 -2.48 0.57
C ARG A 194 3.14 -0.98 0.34
N GLY A 195 2.05 -0.48 0.92
CA GLY A 195 1.78 0.96 1.02
C GLY A 195 2.87 1.67 1.82
N PHE A 196 3.35 2.77 1.26
CA PHE A 196 4.44 3.56 1.83
C PHE A 196 4.27 5.02 1.42
N THR A 197 4.57 5.93 2.33
CA THR A 197 4.73 7.35 2.04
C THR A 197 5.88 7.91 2.87
N GLY A 198 6.49 8.98 2.40
CA GLY A 198 7.54 9.66 3.13
C GLY A 198 7.82 11.06 2.59
N LEU A 199 8.62 11.79 3.35
CA LEU A 199 8.97 13.18 3.09
C LEU A 199 10.26 13.54 3.85
N ILE A 200 11.09 14.39 3.28
CA ILE A 200 12.24 15.00 3.96
C ILE A 200 11.91 16.46 4.29
N ILE A 201 12.04 16.83 5.56
CA ILE A 201 11.94 18.22 6.04
C ILE A 201 13.09 18.45 7.01
N ASP A 202 13.83 19.56 6.84
CA ASP A 202 14.91 19.99 7.73
C ASP A 202 15.96 18.89 8.01
N GLY A 203 16.25 18.08 6.99
CA GLY A 203 17.17 16.94 7.08
C GLY A 203 16.60 15.69 7.77
N GLY A 204 15.43 15.79 8.40
CA GLY A 204 14.69 14.67 8.97
C GLY A 204 13.88 13.92 7.93
N LEU A 205 13.95 12.60 7.94
CA LEU A 205 13.16 11.72 7.07
C LEU A 205 11.94 11.22 7.83
N TYR A 206 10.76 11.61 7.37
CA TYR A 206 9.46 11.19 7.89
C TYR A 206 8.91 10.10 6.98
N THR A 207 8.54 8.95 7.54
CA THR A 207 8.01 7.81 6.78
C THR A 207 6.78 7.25 7.46
N ALA A 208 5.85 6.71 6.66
CA ALA A 208 4.71 5.97 7.16
C ALA A 208 4.53 4.70 6.34
N THR A 209 4.46 3.56 7.03
CA THR A 209 4.27 2.25 6.40
C THR A 209 3.68 1.26 7.37
N ARG A 210 3.29 0.08 6.87
CA ARG A 210 2.99 -1.07 7.73
C ARG A 210 4.16 -2.03 7.67
N TYR A 211 4.84 -2.21 8.79
CA TYR A 211 6.02 -3.06 8.87
C TYR A 211 5.65 -4.54 8.81
N GLU A 212 6.33 -5.33 7.96
CA GLU A 212 6.00 -6.75 7.72
C GLU A 212 6.11 -7.63 8.97
N PHE A 213 7.15 -7.45 9.78
CA PHE A 213 7.36 -8.30 10.96
C PHE A 213 6.39 -8.02 12.11
N ARG A 214 5.88 -6.79 12.20
CA ARG A 214 5.00 -6.37 13.30
C ARG A 214 3.53 -6.28 12.88
N SER A 215 3.27 -6.19 11.58
CA SER A 215 1.94 -5.96 10.98
C SER A 215 1.19 -4.72 11.51
N ILE A 216 1.87 -3.84 12.24
CA ILE A 216 1.32 -2.60 12.81
C ILE A 216 1.77 -1.43 11.92
N PRO A 217 0.85 -0.52 11.52
CA PRO A 217 1.23 0.72 10.86
C PRO A 217 1.97 1.65 11.82
N ASP A 218 3.04 2.27 11.36
CA ASP A 218 3.77 3.27 12.12
C ASP A 218 4.15 4.48 11.27
N ILE A 219 4.31 5.62 11.96
CA ILE A 219 4.92 6.83 11.41
C ILE A 219 6.23 7.06 12.16
N ARG A 220 7.32 7.26 11.43
CA ARG A 220 8.66 7.43 11.99
C ARG A 220 9.30 8.71 11.51
N ARG A 221 10.15 9.29 12.35
CA ARG A 221 11.14 10.30 11.98
C ARG A 221 12.53 9.71 12.20
N SER A 222 13.28 9.57 11.12
CA SER A 222 14.68 9.13 11.08
C SER A 222 15.58 10.25 10.52
N ARG A 223 16.89 10.01 10.39
CA ARG A 223 17.89 11.01 9.94
C ARG A 223 17.89 12.33 10.74
N HIS A 224 17.34 12.30 11.94
CA HIS A 224 17.28 13.42 12.87
C HIS A 224 17.97 12.99 14.18
N PRO A 225 18.63 13.89 14.93
CA PRO A 225 19.32 13.54 16.18
C PRO A 225 18.46 12.73 17.16
N HIS A 226 17.16 13.00 17.17
CA HIS A 226 16.16 12.24 17.93
C HIS A 226 15.24 11.49 16.97
N SER A 227 15.47 10.19 16.86
CA SER A 227 14.55 9.26 16.18
C SER A 227 13.24 9.19 16.96
N LEU A 228 12.12 9.35 16.26
CA LEU A 228 10.78 9.27 16.84
C LEU A 228 9.96 8.23 16.09
N ARG A 229 9.01 7.61 16.78
CA ARG A 229 8.03 6.70 16.20
C ARG A 229 6.70 6.85 16.91
N THR A 230 5.61 6.61 16.20
CA THR A 230 4.28 6.48 16.82
C THR A 230 4.27 5.33 17.83
N GLU A 231 3.45 5.49 18.86
CA GLU A 231 3.23 4.47 19.87
C GLU A 231 2.60 3.21 19.25
N GLU A 232 3.03 2.03 19.71
CA GLU A 232 2.55 0.75 19.17
C GLU A 232 1.18 0.34 19.76
N ALA A 233 0.83 0.84 20.94
CA ALA A 233 -0.44 0.55 21.63
C ALA A 233 -0.76 1.59 22.71
N PRO A 234 -2.05 1.90 22.98
CA PRO A 234 -3.23 1.35 22.33
C PRO A 234 -3.48 1.97 20.95
N MET A 235 -4.17 1.23 20.07
CA MET A 235 -4.45 1.59 18.65
C MET A 235 -5.40 2.79 18.47
N HIS A 236 -5.22 3.88 19.21
CA HIS A 236 -6.03 5.09 19.06
C HIS A 236 -5.55 5.97 17.90
N TRP A 237 -4.30 5.80 17.46
CA TRP A 237 -3.65 6.70 16.50
C TRP A 237 -3.78 6.26 15.05
N LEU A 238 -3.61 4.96 14.76
CA LEU A 238 -3.63 4.39 13.41
C LEU A 238 -4.46 3.11 13.41
N ASN A 239 -5.63 3.16 12.76
CA ASN A 239 -6.47 1.99 12.52
C ASN A 239 -6.17 1.41 11.14
N GLY A 240 -5.98 0.09 11.14
CA GLY A 240 -5.50 -0.68 10.01
C GLY A 240 -6.58 -1.28 9.15
#